data_AF-H6R9S3-F1
#
_entry.id   AF-H6R9S3-F1
#
_cell.length_a   1.000
_cell.length_b   1.000
_cell.length_c   1.000
_cell.angle_alpha   90.00
_cell.angle_beta   90.00
_cell.angle_gamma   90.00
#
_symmetry.space_group_name_H-M   'P 1'
#
loop_
_entity.id
_entity.type
_entity.pdbx_description
1 polymer ?
#
loop_
_entity_poly.entity_id
_entity_poly.type
_entity_poly.pdbx_seq_one_letter_code
_entity_poly.pdbx_strand_id
1 'polypeptide(L)'
;MPGYQPVAVPNRSAAYDVPAGWRVAPEGNVGGFGQPPEAVVGTGLATDGVDYCPGSTRTVAFLTGSDTTDPAKAATDTGTKAATIAYTGSRDVKPGAAQPLTSADGSQQGMLVETTGRLDSAKPGCAAQFSVYTYAVPARTGTIVLVLAADTGVPDAVDPATAKRILSSIRPLKR
;
A
#
# COMPACT_ATOMS: atom_id res chain seq x y z
N MET A 1 -13.65 -9.76 -5.29
CA MET A 1 -14.87 -8.90 -5.30
C MET A 1 -15.28 -8.60 -6.75
N PRO A 2 -16.55 -8.28 -7.08
CA PRO A 2 -16.89 -7.89 -8.46
C PRO A 2 -16.06 -6.69 -8.95
N GLY A 3 -15.45 -6.82 -10.14
CA GLY A 3 -14.55 -5.81 -10.71
C GLY A 3 -13.10 -5.85 -10.18
N TYR A 4 -12.77 -6.82 -9.32
CA TYR A 4 -11.45 -6.98 -8.72
C TYR A 4 -10.88 -8.36 -9.01
N GLN A 5 -9.55 -8.45 -9.05
CA GLN A 5 -8.79 -9.68 -9.17
C GLN A 5 -7.98 -9.93 -7.90
N PRO A 6 -7.74 -11.20 -7.51
CA PRO A 6 -6.96 -11.53 -6.33
C PRO A 6 -5.45 -11.37 -6.58
N VAL A 7 -4.74 -11.00 -5.53
CA VAL A 7 -3.28 -11.02 -5.42
C VAL A 7 -2.92 -11.98 -4.28
N ALA A 8 -2.40 -13.15 -4.64
CA ALA A 8 -1.97 -14.16 -3.67
C ALA A 8 -0.57 -13.84 -3.14
N VAL A 9 -0.39 -14.00 -1.82
CA VAL A 9 0.90 -13.77 -1.15
C VAL A 9 1.23 -14.97 -0.24
N PRO A 10 1.61 -16.13 -0.82
CA PRO A 10 1.75 -17.39 -0.07
C PRO A 10 2.76 -17.32 1.08
N ASN A 11 3.88 -16.63 0.88
CA ASN A 11 4.92 -16.46 1.90
C ASN A 11 4.44 -15.67 3.14
N ARG A 12 3.31 -14.97 3.05
CA ARG A 12 2.64 -14.30 4.17
C ARG A 12 1.30 -14.93 4.53
N SER A 13 0.94 -16.07 3.93
CA SER A 13 -0.33 -16.76 4.12
C SER A 13 -1.55 -15.83 3.96
N ALA A 14 -1.46 -14.86 3.05
CA ALA A 14 -2.47 -13.82 2.86
C ALA A 14 -2.79 -13.62 1.38
N ALA A 15 -3.94 -13.02 1.11
CA ALA A 15 -4.32 -12.50 -0.19
C ALA A 15 -5.04 -11.16 0.00
N TYR A 16 -5.01 -10.32 -1.03
CA TYR A 16 -5.83 -9.13 -1.13
C TYR A 16 -6.36 -9.02 -2.56
N ASP A 17 -7.24 -8.07 -2.85
CA ASP A 17 -7.86 -7.87 -4.15
C ASP A 17 -7.53 -6.46 -4.66
N VAL A 18 -7.22 -6.33 -5.95
CA VAL A 18 -7.04 -5.06 -6.66
C VAL A 18 -8.01 -4.96 -7.84
N PRO A 19 -8.30 -3.76 -8.38
CA PRO A 19 -9.10 -3.63 -9.58
C PRO A 19 -8.58 -4.52 -10.73
N ALA A 20 -9.49 -5.08 -11.53
CA ALA A 20 -9.15 -6.03 -12.59
C ALA A 20 -8.23 -5.47 -13.70
N GLY A 21 -8.14 -4.13 -13.81
CA GLY A 21 -7.23 -3.46 -14.75
C GLY A 21 -5.78 -3.34 -14.27
N TRP A 22 -5.50 -3.63 -12.99
CA TRP A 22 -4.15 -3.53 -12.45
C TRP A 22 -3.26 -4.66 -12.94
N ARG A 23 -1.96 -4.38 -13.05
CA ARG A 23 -0.95 -5.41 -13.31
C ARG A 23 -0.55 -6.06 -12.00
N VAL A 24 -0.74 -7.37 -11.89
CA VAL A 24 -0.25 -8.20 -10.78
C VAL A 24 1.06 -8.85 -11.19
N ALA A 25 2.12 -8.67 -10.39
CA ALA A 25 3.40 -9.32 -10.64
C ALA A 25 3.31 -10.84 -10.36
N PRO A 26 4.14 -11.67 -11.03
CA PRO A 26 4.28 -13.08 -10.71
C PRO A 26 4.49 -13.34 -9.20
N GLU A 27 3.95 -14.46 -8.72
CA GLU A 27 4.10 -14.85 -7.31
C GLU A 27 5.57 -14.94 -6.90
N GLY A 28 5.87 -14.51 -5.68
CA GLY A 28 7.24 -14.49 -5.14
C GLY A 28 8.08 -13.29 -5.58
N ASN A 29 7.65 -12.51 -6.59
CA ASN A 29 8.36 -11.28 -6.94
C ASN A 29 8.33 -10.28 -5.77
N VAL A 30 9.52 -9.80 -5.44
CA VAL A 30 9.72 -8.76 -4.43
C VAL A 30 9.67 -7.40 -5.11
N GLY A 31 8.88 -6.49 -4.56
CA GLY A 31 8.76 -5.11 -5.02
C GLY A 31 8.55 -4.15 -3.85
N GLY A 32 8.58 -2.86 -4.14
CA GLY A 32 8.39 -1.82 -3.14
C GLY A 32 9.21 -0.58 -3.46
N PHE A 33 9.68 0.12 -2.43
CA PHE A 33 10.33 1.43 -2.55
C PHE A 33 11.75 1.41 -2.01
N GLY A 34 12.63 2.18 -2.67
CA GLY A 34 14.01 2.43 -2.22
C GLY A 34 14.99 1.31 -2.56
N GLN A 35 16.18 1.38 -1.94
CA GLN A 35 17.26 0.41 -2.07
C GLN A 35 17.74 -0.01 -0.67
N PRO A 36 18.26 -1.24 -0.49
CA PRO A 36 18.83 -1.67 0.78
C PRO A 36 19.92 -0.71 1.28
N PRO A 37 20.06 -0.49 2.60
CA PRO A 37 19.30 -1.11 3.70
C PRO A 37 17.96 -0.42 4.01
N GLU A 38 17.66 0.72 3.38
CA GLU A 38 16.51 1.54 3.75
C GLU A 38 15.20 1.16 3.07
N ALA A 39 15.21 0.19 2.15
CA ALA A 39 14.04 -0.15 1.36
C ALA A 39 12.81 -0.59 2.19
N VAL A 40 11.63 -0.28 1.67
CA VAL A 40 10.36 -0.88 2.11
C VAL A 40 9.89 -1.80 1.00
N VAL A 41 10.15 -3.10 1.17
CA VAL A 41 9.87 -4.12 0.16
C VAL A 41 8.97 -5.21 0.70
N GLY A 42 8.28 -5.88 -0.20
CA GLY A 42 7.34 -6.94 0.09
C GLY A 42 7.01 -7.78 -1.12
N THR A 43 6.02 -8.66 -0.98
CA THR A 43 5.55 -9.57 -2.01
C THR A 43 4.08 -9.31 -2.33
N GLY A 44 3.60 -9.90 -3.43
CA GLY A 44 2.26 -9.61 -3.94
C GLY A 44 2.18 -8.21 -4.53
N LEU A 45 3.18 -7.84 -5.35
CA LEU A 45 3.22 -6.54 -5.99
C LEU A 45 2.08 -6.40 -7.02
N ALA A 46 1.31 -5.34 -6.91
CA ALA A 46 0.34 -4.92 -7.90
C ALA A 46 0.51 -3.43 -8.22
N THR A 47 0.36 -3.08 -9.49
CA THR A 47 0.60 -1.71 -9.98
C THR A 47 -0.47 -1.26 -10.94
N ASP A 48 -0.76 0.04 -10.92
CA ASP A 48 -1.60 0.74 -11.89
C ASP A 48 -0.93 2.02 -12.38
N GLY A 49 -1.23 2.40 -13.63
CA GLY A 49 -0.70 3.60 -14.25
C GLY A 49 0.83 3.62 -14.34
N VAL A 50 1.46 2.51 -14.71
CA VAL A 50 2.89 2.47 -15.00
C VAL A 50 3.18 3.43 -16.16
N ASP A 51 4.16 4.31 -15.98
CA ASP A 51 4.57 5.36 -16.93
C ASP A 51 3.45 6.37 -17.29
N TYR A 52 2.40 6.51 -16.48
CA TYR A 52 1.41 7.59 -16.66
C TYR A 52 2.06 8.98 -16.59
N CYS A 53 3.08 9.09 -15.74
CA CYS A 53 4.06 10.16 -15.66
C CYS A 53 5.43 9.50 -15.92
N PRO A 54 6.29 10.05 -16.80
CA PRO A 54 7.52 9.36 -17.21
C PRO A 54 8.40 8.92 -16.05
N GLY A 55 8.61 7.59 -15.91
CA GLY A 55 9.39 6.98 -14.84
C GLY A 55 8.66 6.88 -13.49
N SER A 56 7.35 7.12 -13.46
CA SER A 56 6.50 6.97 -12.28
C SER A 56 5.45 5.87 -12.49
N THR A 57 4.94 5.33 -11.39
CA THR A 57 3.79 4.42 -11.37
C THR A 57 2.73 5.05 -10.48
N ARG A 58 1.53 5.31 -11.02
CA ARG A 58 0.45 6.02 -10.32
C ARG A 58 0.07 5.36 -9.01
N THR A 59 0.02 4.04 -8.97
CA THR A 59 -0.31 3.32 -7.74
C THR A 59 0.44 2.01 -7.63
N VAL A 60 0.96 1.74 -6.43
CA VAL A 60 1.72 0.53 -6.09
C VAL A 60 1.16 -0.05 -4.80
N ALA A 61 0.87 -1.35 -4.79
CA ALA A 61 0.45 -2.09 -3.61
C ALA A 61 1.27 -3.37 -3.40
N PHE A 62 1.56 -3.71 -2.15
CA PHE A 62 2.25 -4.95 -1.76
C PHE A 62 2.10 -5.25 -0.27
N LEU A 63 2.37 -6.49 0.14
CA LEU A 63 2.42 -6.89 1.54
C LEU A 63 3.87 -6.95 2.05
N THR A 64 4.13 -6.25 3.14
CA THR A 64 5.36 -6.34 3.92
C THR A 64 5.09 -6.82 5.36
N GLY A 65 6.16 -6.99 6.14
CA GLY A 65 6.08 -7.37 7.55
C GLY A 65 6.72 -6.30 8.42
N SER A 66 6.30 -6.22 9.67
CA SER A 66 6.94 -5.41 10.70
C SER A 66 7.13 -6.22 11.96
N ASP A 67 8.25 -6.01 12.64
CA ASP A 67 8.60 -6.75 13.87
C ASP A 67 7.79 -6.27 15.09
N THR A 68 7.14 -5.10 14.99
CA THR A 68 6.25 -4.64 16.07
C THR A 68 4.92 -5.39 16.06
N THR A 69 4.44 -5.72 17.27
CA THR A 69 3.14 -6.36 17.49
C THR A 69 1.99 -5.36 17.64
N ASP A 70 2.29 -4.06 17.72
CA ASP A 70 1.28 -2.98 17.76
C ASP A 70 0.89 -2.59 16.32
N PRO A 71 -0.33 -2.90 15.85
CA PRO A 71 -0.74 -2.61 14.48
C PRO A 71 -0.81 -1.09 14.19
N ALA A 72 -1.15 -0.25 15.16
CA ALA A 72 -1.21 1.20 14.95
C ALA A 72 0.20 1.75 14.70
N LYS A 73 1.17 1.30 15.49
CA LYS A 73 2.58 1.64 15.30
C LYS A 73 3.12 1.08 13.99
N ALA A 74 2.84 -0.18 13.67
CA ALA A 74 3.27 -0.81 12.43
C ALA A 74 2.78 -0.06 11.18
N ALA A 75 1.49 0.29 11.14
CA ALA A 75 0.90 1.02 10.03
C ALA A 75 1.52 2.42 9.89
N THR A 76 1.66 3.15 11.00
CA THR A 76 2.22 4.52 11.03
C THR A 76 3.68 4.55 10.57
N ASP A 77 4.53 3.70 11.15
CA ASP A 77 5.96 3.67 10.85
C ASP A 77 6.20 3.23 9.40
N THR A 78 5.53 2.15 8.95
CA THR A 78 5.68 1.63 7.59
C THR A 78 5.17 2.65 6.57
N GLY A 79 4.02 3.27 6.82
CA GLY A 79 3.43 4.27 5.93
C GLY A 79 4.30 5.51 5.81
N THR A 80 4.82 6.01 6.94
CA THR A 80 5.73 7.16 6.96
C THR A 80 7.04 6.85 6.24
N LYS A 81 7.63 5.67 6.48
CA LYS A 81 8.86 5.25 5.80
C LYS A 81 8.64 5.08 4.29
N ALA A 82 7.55 4.42 3.89
CA ALA A 82 7.19 4.25 2.48
C ALA A 82 6.96 5.60 1.79
N ALA A 83 6.24 6.54 2.41
CA ALA A 83 6.02 7.87 1.89
C ALA A 83 7.33 8.63 1.63
N THR A 84 8.22 8.67 2.63
CA THR A 84 9.52 9.37 2.51
C THR A 84 10.38 8.82 1.38
N ILE A 85 10.38 7.50 1.20
CA ILE A 85 11.23 6.84 0.19
C ILE A 85 10.62 6.92 -1.21
N ALA A 86 9.32 6.62 -1.34
CA ALA A 86 8.62 6.62 -2.62
C ALA A 86 8.53 8.03 -3.21
N TYR A 87 8.40 9.04 -2.35
CA TYR A 87 8.20 10.44 -2.74
C TYR A 87 9.38 11.32 -2.29
N THR A 88 10.58 11.00 -2.77
CA THR A 88 11.78 11.81 -2.49
C THR A 88 11.59 13.24 -2.97
N GLY A 89 12.01 14.23 -2.15
CA GLY A 89 11.79 15.65 -2.44
C GLY A 89 10.35 16.11 -2.19
N SER A 90 9.63 15.40 -1.33
CA SER A 90 8.33 15.82 -0.82
C SER A 90 8.44 16.64 0.46
N ARG A 91 7.39 17.40 0.73
CA ARG A 91 7.15 18.15 1.97
C ARG A 91 5.79 17.79 2.54
N ASP A 92 5.56 18.28 3.75
CA ASP A 92 4.30 18.11 4.49
C ASP A 92 3.89 16.64 4.64
N VAL A 93 4.89 15.73 4.68
CA VAL A 93 4.67 14.28 4.87
C VAL A 93 4.16 14.06 6.29
N LYS A 94 2.88 13.67 6.40
CA LYS A 94 2.21 13.58 7.69
C LYS A 94 1.33 12.32 7.77
N PRO A 95 1.58 11.41 8.71
CA PRO A 95 0.64 10.35 9.02
C PRO A 95 -0.60 10.92 9.72
N GLY A 96 -1.78 10.45 9.31
CA GLY A 96 -3.04 10.67 10.00
C GLY A 96 -3.14 9.82 11.28
N ALA A 97 -4.27 9.95 11.98
CA ALA A 97 -4.56 9.10 13.12
C ALA A 97 -4.84 7.66 12.67
N ALA A 98 -4.30 6.68 13.39
CA ALA A 98 -4.62 5.29 13.17
C ALA A 98 -6.10 5.01 13.48
N GLN A 99 -6.79 4.33 12.57
CA GLN A 99 -8.21 4.00 12.66
C GLN A 99 -8.40 2.48 12.65
N PRO A 100 -9.27 1.93 13.50
CA PRO A 100 -9.60 0.52 13.43
C PRO A 100 -10.25 0.19 12.08
N LEU A 101 -9.82 -0.90 11.47
CA LEU A 101 -10.43 -1.46 10.27
C LEU A 101 -10.63 -2.96 10.46
N THR A 102 -11.75 -3.47 9.97
CA THR A 102 -12.04 -4.90 9.88
C THR A 102 -12.04 -5.29 8.39
N SER A 103 -11.47 -6.44 8.06
CA SER A 103 -11.52 -6.95 6.69
C SER A 103 -12.97 -7.20 6.25
N ALA A 104 -13.22 -7.14 4.95
CA ALA A 104 -14.54 -7.31 4.37
C ALA A 104 -15.17 -8.67 4.67
N ASP A 105 -14.34 -9.69 4.92
CA ASP A 105 -14.77 -11.04 5.32
C ASP A 105 -14.81 -11.25 6.85
N GLY A 106 -14.49 -10.22 7.64
CA GLY A 106 -14.45 -10.27 9.10
C GLY A 106 -13.28 -11.07 9.69
N SER A 107 -12.40 -11.64 8.86
CA SER A 107 -11.33 -12.55 9.31
C SER A 107 -10.11 -11.85 9.91
N GLN A 108 -9.94 -10.55 9.65
CA GLN A 108 -8.82 -9.75 10.12
C GLN A 108 -9.31 -8.46 10.78
N GLN A 109 -8.67 -8.09 11.89
CA GLN A 109 -8.86 -6.82 12.58
C GLN A 109 -7.50 -6.15 12.74
N GLY A 110 -7.42 -4.85 12.48
CA GLY A 110 -6.15 -4.15 12.48
C GLY A 110 -6.33 -2.64 12.47
N MET A 111 -5.25 -1.94 12.10
CA MET A 111 -5.21 -0.48 12.10
C MET A 111 -4.83 0.04 10.72
N LEU A 112 -5.66 0.96 10.21
CA LEU A 112 -5.47 1.71 8.98
C LEU A 112 -4.85 3.07 9.30
N VAL A 113 -3.84 3.47 8.55
CA VAL A 113 -3.28 4.82 8.54
C VAL A 113 -3.19 5.32 7.11
N GLU A 114 -3.53 6.59 6.88
CA GLU A 114 -3.21 7.31 5.66
C GLU A 114 -2.07 8.30 5.97
N THR A 115 -1.01 8.26 5.18
CA THR A 115 0.08 9.24 5.22
C THR A 115 0.03 10.07 3.95
N THR A 116 -0.19 11.37 4.07
CA THR A 116 -0.29 12.28 2.92
C THR A 116 0.97 13.12 2.78
N GLY A 117 1.24 13.62 1.59
CA GLY A 117 2.27 14.62 1.37
C GLY A 117 2.19 15.28 -0.01
N ARG A 118 3.14 16.16 -0.30
CA ARG A 118 3.20 16.92 -1.55
C ARG A 118 4.60 16.90 -2.14
N LEU A 119 4.72 16.80 -3.46
CA LEU A 119 5.99 16.95 -4.16
C LEU A 119 6.29 18.44 -4.39
N ASP A 120 7.53 18.86 -4.14
CA ASP A 120 7.94 20.27 -4.33
C ASP A 120 8.00 20.70 -5.79
N SER A 121 8.23 19.74 -6.71
CA SER A 121 8.39 20.03 -8.14
C SER A 121 7.80 18.90 -8.99
N ALA A 122 6.48 18.84 -9.07
CA ALA A 122 5.79 17.94 -9.99
C ALA A 122 5.91 18.45 -11.44
N LYS A 123 6.26 17.55 -12.36
CA LYS A 123 6.25 17.85 -13.80
C LYS A 123 4.79 18.06 -14.26
N PRO A 124 4.54 18.85 -15.32
CA PRO A 124 3.21 18.98 -15.90
C PRO A 124 2.60 17.61 -16.23
N GLY A 125 1.35 17.39 -15.82
CA GLY A 125 0.64 16.12 -16.00
C GLY A 125 0.91 15.06 -14.93
N CYS A 126 1.88 15.26 -14.03
CA CYS A 126 2.17 14.37 -12.92
C CYS A 126 1.48 14.86 -11.63
N ALA A 127 1.23 13.94 -10.70
CA ALA A 127 0.64 14.31 -9.41
C ALA A 127 1.58 15.20 -8.60
N ALA A 128 1.02 16.19 -7.93
CA ALA A 128 1.72 17.03 -6.95
C ALA A 128 1.45 16.60 -5.50
N GLN A 129 0.57 15.61 -5.31
CA GLN A 129 0.11 15.10 -4.03
C GLN A 129 0.12 13.58 -4.07
N PHE A 130 0.25 12.98 -2.89
CA PHE A 130 0.16 11.54 -2.75
C PHE A 130 -0.53 11.16 -1.44
N SER A 131 -1.02 9.93 -1.42
CA SER A 131 -1.46 9.24 -0.22
C SER A 131 -0.81 7.86 -0.16
N VAL A 132 -0.21 7.53 0.98
CA VAL A 132 0.24 6.18 1.32
C VAL A 132 -0.68 5.62 2.38
N TYR A 133 -1.49 4.65 2.01
CA TYR A 133 -2.34 3.92 2.92
C TYR A 133 -1.64 2.66 3.42
N THR A 134 -1.70 2.42 4.72
CA THR A 134 -1.20 1.20 5.34
C THR A 134 -2.27 0.56 6.20
N TYR A 135 -2.49 -0.74 6.02
CA TYR A 135 -3.33 -1.54 6.90
C TYR A 135 -2.50 -2.64 7.53
N ALA A 136 -2.27 -2.53 8.84
CA ALA A 136 -1.51 -3.51 9.60
C ALA A 136 -2.46 -4.45 10.35
N VAL A 137 -2.23 -5.75 10.21
CA VAL A 137 -2.96 -6.81 10.91
C VAL A 137 -2.00 -7.66 11.75
N PRO A 138 -2.42 -8.15 12.93
CA PRO A 138 -1.60 -9.06 13.73
C PRO A 138 -1.16 -10.30 12.96
N ALA A 139 0.07 -10.75 13.19
CA ALA A 139 0.59 -12.01 12.70
C ALA A 139 1.13 -12.86 13.86
N ARG A 140 1.60 -14.08 13.59
CA ARG A 140 2.21 -14.94 14.63
C ARG A 140 3.41 -14.26 15.30
N THR A 141 4.17 -13.50 14.51
CA THR A 141 5.30 -12.68 14.93
C THR A 141 5.13 -11.31 14.30
N GLY A 142 5.07 -10.25 15.11
CA GLY A 142 4.87 -8.89 14.64
C GLY A 142 3.53 -8.70 13.92
N THR A 143 3.56 -7.98 12.79
CA THR A 143 2.40 -7.64 11.98
C THR A 143 2.66 -7.84 10.48
N ILE A 144 1.60 -8.09 9.72
CA ILE A 144 1.61 -7.99 8.26
C ILE A 144 1.03 -6.63 7.90
N VAL A 145 1.68 -5.90 7.00
CA VAL A 145 1.27 -4.56 6.57
C VAL A 145 1.00 -4.56 5.07
N LEU A 146 -0.23 -4.26 4.68
CA LEU A 146 -0.58 -3.92 3.30
C LEU A 146 -0.31 -2.46 3.07
N VAL A 147 0.62 -2.19 2.15
CA VAL A 147 1.00 -0.84 1.72
C VAL A 147 0.33 -0.57 0.38
N LEU A 148 -0.27 0.62 0.22
CA LEU A 148 -0.78 1.15 -1.04
C LEU A 148 -0.32 2.61 -1.15
N ALA A 149 0.67 2.88 -1.99
CA ALA A 149 1.08 4.24 -2.33
C ALA A 149 0.38 4.68 -3.62
N ALA A 150 -0.25 5.86 -3.59
CA ALA A 150 -0.99 6.39 -4.71
C ALA A 150 -0.67 7.87 -4.93
N ASP A 151 -0.38 8.19 -6.18
CA ASP A 151 -0.39 9.55 -6.72
C ASP A 151 -1.84 10.05 -6.77
N THR A 152 -2.11 11.24 -6.24
CA THR A 152 -3.47 11.78 -6.10
C THR A 152 -3.67 13.09 -6.85
N GLY A 153 -4.93 13.43 -7.13
CA GLY A 153 -5.28 14.65 -7.86
C GLY A 153 -4.98 14.61 -9.36
N VAL A 154 -4.81 13.41 -9.94
CA VAL A 154 -4.63 13.15 -11.37
C VAL A 154 -5.72 12.21 -11.88
N PRO A 155 -5.98 12.15 -13.20
CA PRO A 155 -6.93 11.20 -13.79
C PRO A 155 -6.65 9.76 -13.36
N ASP A 156 -7.74 9.00 -13.14
CA ASP A 156 -7.80 7.61 -12.64
C ASP A 156 -6.92 7.29 -11.42
N ALA A 157 -6.53 8.31 -10.64
CA ALA A 157 -6.00 8.10 -9.31
C ALA A 157 -6.99 7.31 -8.44
N VAL A 158 -6.45 6.42 -7.61
CA VAL A 158 -7.25 5.71 -6.61
C VAL A 158 -7.85 6.71 -5.63
N ASP A 159 -9.17 6.68 -5.49
CA ASP A 159 -9.86 7.45 -4.46
C ASP A 159 -9.81 6.75 -3.07
N PRO A 160 -10.07 7.46 -1.97
CA PRO A 160 -10.01 6.87 -0.63
C PRO A 160 -10.96 5.68 -0.42
N ALA A 161 -12.11 5.65 -1.10
CA ALA A 161 -13.07 4.56 -0.98
C ALA A 161 -12.52 3.27 -1.64
N THR A 162 -11.89 3.40 -2.79
CA THR A 162 -11.22 2.34 -3.53
C THR A 162 -10.00 1.84 -2.76
N ALA A 163 -9.17 2.74 -2.22
CA ALA A 163 -8.06 2.37 -1.36
C ALA A 163 -8.54 1.55 -0.15
N LYS A 164 -9.56 2.03 0.57
CA LYS A 164 -10.14 1.30 1.72
C LYS A 164 -10.72 -0.05 1.31
N ARG A 165 -11.32 -0.17 0.12
CA ARG A 165 -11.84 -1.44 -0.40
C ARG A 165 -10.72 -2.44 -0.72
N ILE A 166 -9.60 -1.98 -1.29
CA ILE A 166 -8.41 -2.81 -1.49
C ILE A 166 -7.85 -3.26 -0.13
N LEU A 167 -7.68 -2.33 0.81
CA LEU A 167 -7.08 -2.62 2.11
C LEU A 167 -7.92 -3.58 2.94
N SER A 168 -9.23 -3.38 2.98
CA SER A 168 -10.17 -4.26 3.69
C SER A 168 -10.35 -5.63 3.02
N SER A 169 -9.89 -5.82 1.79
CA SER A 169 -9.99 -7.13 1.12
C SER A 169 -8.95 -8.17 1.59
N ILE A 170 -7.99 -7.74 2.42
CA ILE A 170 -6.97 -8.64 2.96
C ILE A 170 -7.63 -9.76 3.77
N ARG A 171 -7.16 -10.98 3.54
CA ARG A 171 -7.69 -12.20 4.14
C ARG A 171 -6.63 -13.30 4.18
N PRO A 172 -6.78 -14.31 5.04
CA PRO A 172 -5.96 -15.51 4.97
C PRO A 172 -6.05 -16.16 3.59
N LEU A 173 -4.91 -16.62 3.08
CA LEU A 173 -4.89 -17.45 1.88
C LEU A 173 -5.46 -18.83 2.25
N LYS A 174 -6.65 -19.16 1.72
CA LYS A 174 -7.22 -20.51 1.87
C LYS A 174 -6.32 -21.51 1.15
N ARG A 175 -5.95 -22.57 1.84
CA ARG A 175 -5.23 -23.72 1.26
C ARG A 175 -6.17 -24.55 0.40
#